data_AF-A0A2V1D7T9-F1
#
_entry.id   AF-A0A2V1D7T9-F1
#
_cell.length_a   1.000
_cell.length_b   1.000
_cell.length_c   1.000
_cell.angle_alpha   90.00
_cell.angle_beta   90.00
_cell.angle_gamma   90.00
#
_symmetry.space_group_name_H-M   'P 1'
#
loop_
_entity.id
_entity.type
_entity.pdbx_description
1 polymer ?
#
loop_
_entity_poly.entity_id
_entity_poly.type
_entity_poly.pdbx_seq_one_letter_code
_entity_poly.pdbx_strand_id
1 'polypeptide(L)'
;MSSRQLSNIKKVSDDIRWRQTIPSSYRAALEERLVIVCTPLTRQSRGKVRRCLRNNRSRHNRKKAQTVYAQILEEAPDVFLPFLLVISPRACENFDVPKFCQNYGKQELVPLKNDAEAIFGAIASTHGINESSEYKRLIGLLFPKAFSTRPITIAESGQHWAYHAADINAIRTVFGDYICRFVESASIRLREKTKNPTLQTTECVRMSLPRSNFQDAIIRLDIGPARGLAKTLFPRAVLPLSDEPEDGCTQVLLEQQGISISEFEVDHAYFTLKGASALAFATVFTPRICEALEASDLRLWEKEHFLLDTSDCVTLELCRKEPHYGTVFLRTGFIASVQIASDLYADVGML
;
A
#
# COMPACT_ATOMS: atom_id res chain seq x y z
N MET A 1 -15.24 22.12 27.70
CA MET A 1 -14.16 21.35 28.36
C MET A 1 -13.43 22.26 29.34
N SER A 2 -13.06 21.76 30.52
CA SER A 2 -12.35 22.61 31.52
C SER A 2 -10.85 22.67 31.21
N SER A 3 -10.21 23.81 31.51
CA SER A 3 -8.75 23.99 31.40
C SER A 3 -7.97 22.88 32.15
N ARG A 4 -8.54 22.39 33.25
CA ARG A 4 -8.00 21.27 34.04
C ARG A 4 -7.93 19.94 33.29
N GLN A 5 -8.92 19.64 32.44
CA GLN A 5 -8.93 18.39 31.65
C GLN A 5 -7.83 18.41 30.58
N LEU A 6 -7.65 19.55 29.90
CA LEU A 6 -6.57 19.73 28.93
C LEU A 6 -5.19 19.59 29.56
N SER A 7 -4.98 20.23 30.72
CA SER A 7 -3.73 20.12 31.46
C SER A 7 -3.44 18.67 31.86
N ASN A 8 -4.46 17.92 32.31
CA ASN A 8 -4.30 16.52 32.66
C ASN A 8 -3.98 15.63 31.44
N ILE A 9 -4.63 15.87 30.28
CA ILE A 9 -4.34 15.14 29.04
C ILE A 9 -2.88 15.37 28.63
N LYS A 10 -2.41 16.62 28.65
CA LYS A 10 -1.01 16.94 28.35
C LYS A 10 -0.05 16.24 29.30
N LYS A 11 -0.31 16.31 30.61
CA LYS A 11 0.51 15.63 31.62
C LYS A 11 0.59 14.12 31.38
N VAL A 12 -0.53 13.47 31.07
CA VAL A 12 -0.55 12.03 30.76
C VAL A 12 0.16 11.73 29.45
N SER A 13 0.04 12.61 28.45
CA SER A 13 0.79 12.51 27.19
C SER A 13 2.30 12.54 27.45
N ASP A 14 2.76 13.48 28.28
CA ASP A 14 4.18 13.60 28.66
C ASP A 14 4.66 12.38 29.47
N ASP A 15 3.84 11.88 30.40
CA ASP A 15 4.14 10.68 31.18
C ASP A 15 4.25 9.42 30.30
N ILE A 16 3.34 9.25 29.34
CA ILE A 16 3.39 8.15 28.37
C ILE A 16 4.62 8.29 27.49
N ARG A 17 4.91 9.50 27.00
CA ARG A 17 6.08 9.77 26.16
C ARG A 17 7.38 9.45 26.87
N TRP A 18 7.52 9.89 28.12
CA TRP A 18 8.71 9.65 28.94
C TRP A 18 8.92 8.16 29.21
N ARG A 19 7.86 7.45 29.56
CA ARG A 19 7.95 6.04 29.98
C ARG A 19 7.85 5.05 28.82
N GLN A 20 7.36 5.50 27.66
CA GLN A 20 7.00 4.67 26.50
C GLN A 20 6.09 3.48 26.85
N THR A 21 5.25 3.63 27.86
CA THR A 21 4.31 2.60 28.34
C THR A 21 3.14 3.25 29.09
N ILE A 22 2.12 2.44 29.41
CA ILE A 22 0.94 2.86 30.17
C ILE A 22 1.28 2.89 31.67
N PRO A 23 1.16 4.04 32.35
CA PRO A 23 1.39 4.09 33.79
C PRO A 23 0.38 3.20 34.53
N SER A 24 0.85 2.49 35.56
CA SER A 24 0.05 1.51 36.31
C SER A 24 -1.25 2.09 36.88
N SER A 25 -1.23 3.36 37.30
CA SER A 25 -2.39 4.10 37.82
C SER A 25 -3.55 4.22 36.82
N TYR A 26 -3.27 4.10 35.52
CA TYR A 26 -4.28 4.21 34.47
C TYR A 26 -4.73 2.86 33.88
N ARG A 27 -4.20 1.72 34.35
CA ARG A 27 -4.52 0.40 33.76
C ARG A 27 -6.00 0.03 33.86
N ALA A 28 -6.61 0.24 35.03
CA ALA A 28 -8.04 -0.04 35.19
C ALA A 28 -8.92 0.87 34.30
N ALA A 29 -8.51 2.14 34.14
CA ALA A 29 -9.18 3.08 33.26
C ALA A 29 -9.00 2.73 31.78
N LEU A 30 -7.81 2.27 31.40
CA LEU A 30 -7.51 1.76 30.05
C LEU A 30 -8.41 0.57 29.74
N GLU A 31 -8.44 -0.45 30.60
CA GLU A 31 -9.24 -1.65 30.41
C GLU A 31 -10.73 -1.32 30.25
N GLU A 32 -11.31 -0.58 31.19
CA GLU A 32 -12.73 -0.20 31.15
C GLU A 32 -13.08 0.50 29.83
N ARG A 33 -12.26 1.46 29.41
CA ARG A 33 -12.59 2.36 28.30
C ARG A 33 -12.23 1.76 26.95
N LEU A 34 -11.20 0.93 26.87
CA LEU A 34 -10.87 0.16 25.67
C LEU A 34 -12.00 -0.80 25.34
N VAL A 35 -12.56 -1.49 26.34
CA VAL A 35 -13.74 -2.35 26.15
C VAL A 35 -14.95 -1.56 25.67
N ILE A 36 -15.16 -0.33 26.15
CA ILE A 36 -16.25 0.54 25.68
C ILE A 36 -16.10 0.88 24.20
N VAL A 37 -14.89 1.20 23.74
CA VAL A 37 -14.61 1.55 22.34
C VAL A 37 -14.79 0.35 21.43
N CYS A 38 -14.15 -0.77 21.77
CA CYS A 38 -13.98 -1.90 20.87
C CYS A 38 -15.13 -2.91 20.90
N THR A 39 -16.07 -2.81 21.85
CA THR A 39 -17.22 -3.74 21.91
C THR A 39 -18.44 -3.16 21.19
N PRO A 40 -18.98 -3.82 20.16
CA PRO A 40 -20.15 -3.33 19.45
C PRO A 40 -21.39 -3.27 20.34
N LEU A 41 -22.18 -2.20 20.19
CA LEU A 41 -23.47 -2.07 20.89
C LEU A 41 -24.54 -2.93 20.22
N THR A 42 -24.77 -4.11 20.78
CA THR A 42 -25.87 -4.96 20.31
C THR A 42 -27.23 -4.30 20.55
N ARG A 43 -28.12 -4.41 19.55
CA ARG A 43 -29.51 -3.95 19.67
C ARG A 43 -30.24 -4.89 20.63
N GLN A 44 -30.45 -4.44 21.87
CA GLN A 44 -31.25 -5.21 22.80
C GLN A 44 -32.67 -5.44 22.25
N SER A 45 -33.14 -6.69 22.35
CA SER A 45 -34.50 -7.10 21.98
C SER A 45 -35.56 -6.27 22.69
N ARG A 46 -36.69 -5.99 22.02
CA ARG A 46 -37.83 -5.31 22.65
C ARG A 46 -38.45 -6.26 23.67
N GLY A 47 -38.19 -6.02 24.94
CA GLY A 47 -38.78 -6.78 26.04
C GLY A 47 -40.17 -6.24 26.40
N LYS A 48 -41.05 -7.13 26.87
CA LYS A 48 -42.39 -6.76 27.38
C LYS A 48 -42.34 -5.98 28.71
N VAL A 49 -41.23 -6.06 29.44
CA VAL A 49 -41.03 -5.41 30.74
C VAL A 49 -40.23 -4.11 30.58
N ARG A 50 -40.72 -3.03 31.22
CA ARG A 50 -40.04 -1.73 31.25
C ARG A 50 -38.69 -1.87 31.95
N ARG A 51 -37.61 -1.49 31.25
CA ARG A 51 -36.25 -1.51 31.83
C ARG A 51 -36.10 -0.43 32.90
N CYS A 52 -35.33 -0.75 33.93
CA CYS A 52 -34.94 0.21 34.96
C CYS A 52 -34.24 1.43 34.34
N LEU A 53 -34.58 2.63 34.83
CA LEU A 53 -34.00 3.90 34.38
C LEU A 53 -32.46 3.92 34.51
N ARG A 54 -31.91 3.29 35.56
CA ARG A 54 -30.47 3.17 35.78
C ARG A 54 -29.77 2.44 34.63
N ASN A 55 -30.36 1.36 34.13
CA ASN A 55 -29.80 0.58 33.02
C ASN A 55 -29.87 1.34 31.70
N ASN A 56 -30.97 2.08 31.48
CA ASN A 56 -31.12 2.93 30.31
C ASN A 56 -30.08 4.06 30.30
N ARG A 57 -29.85 4.72 31.45
CA ARG A 57 -28.84 5.77 31.58
C ARG A 57 -27.42 5.23 31.38
N SER A 58 -27.09 4.09 31.98
CA SER A 58 -25.78 3.45 31.79
C SER A 58 -25.51 3.10 30.32
N ARG A 59 -26.51 2.58 29.61
CA ARG A 59 -26.40 2.26 28.19
C ARG A 59 -26.28 3.52 27.32
N HIS A 60 -27.06 4.56 27.64
CA HIS A 60 -26.96 5.85 26.95
C HIS A 60 -25.55 6.44 27.08
N ASN A 61 -25.01 6.47 28.30
CA ASN A 61 -23.68 6.98 28.59
C ASN A 61 -22.60 6.16 27.87
N ARG A 62 -22.70 4.82 27.87
CA ARG A 62 -21.79 3.95 27.12
C ARG A 62 -21.83 4.26 25.62
N LYS A 63 -23.04 4.43 25.05
CA LYS A 63 -23.20 4.77 23.63
C LYS A 63 -22.53 6.09 23.28
N LYS A 64 -22.76 7.13 24.10
CA LYS A 64 -22.12 8.43 23.89
C LYS A 64 -20.60 8.36 24.02
N ALA A 65 -20.10 7.67 25.03
CA ALA A 65 -18.66 7.47 25.22
C ALA A 65 -18.02 6.74 24.04
N GLN A 66 -18.63 5.65 23.55
CA GLN A 66 -18.12 4.92 22.39
C GLN A 66 -18.05 5.81 21.15
N THR A 67 -19.09 6.59 20.86
CA THR A 67 -19.08 7.53 19.73
C THR A 67 -17.96 8.57 19.86
N VAL A 68 -17.82 9.20 21.02
CA VAL A 68 -16.79 10.23 21.24
C VAL A 68 -15.39 9.64 21.11
N TYR A 69 -15.11 8.50 21.75
CA TYR A 69 -13.79 7.88 21.66
C TYR A 69 -13.46 7.43 20.23
N ALA A 70 -14.42 6.84 19.50
CA ALA A 70 -14.20 6.43 18.12
C ALA A 70 -13.90 7.63 17.21
N GLN A 71 -14.62 8.75 17.39
CA GLN A 71 -14.35 9.99 16.65
C GLN A 71 -12.97 10.57 16.97
N ILE A 72 -12.54 10.54 18.23
CA ILE A 72 -11.19 11.01 18.60
C ILE A 72 -10.11 10.11 17.98
N LEU A 73 -10.31 8.77 17.98
CA LEU A 73 -9.40 7.84 17.30
C LEU A 73 -9.31 8.12 15.79
N GLU A 74 -10.37 8.67 15.22
CA GLU A 74 -10.44 9.02 13.80
C GLU A 74 -9.81 10.37 13.46
N GLU A 75 -10.21 11.42 14.18
CA GLU A 75 -9.84 12.81 13.88
C GLU A 75 -8.49 13.23 14.48
N ALA A 76 -8.10 12.65 15.63
CA ALA A 76 -6.92 13.05 16.39
C ALA A 76 -6.25 11.83 17.07
N PRO A 77 -5.66 10.89 16.29
CA PRO A 77 -5.08 9.66 16.81
C PRO A 77 -3.90 9.89 17.76
N ASP A 78 -3.17 10.99 17.61
CA ASP A 78 -2.03 11.40 18.43
C ASP A 78 -2.40 11.66 19.89
N VAL A 79 -3.61 12.15 20.16
CA VAL A 79 -4.12 12.41 21.51
C VAL A 79 -5.05 11.32 22.02
N PHE A 80 -5.43 10.36 21.17
CA PHE A 80 -6.43 9.35 21.53
C PHE A 80 -6.09 8.60 22.81
N LEU A 81 -4.85 8.12 22.96
CA LEU A 81 -4.47 7.35 24.13
C LEU A 81 -4.50 8.19 25.43
N PRO A 82 -3.84 9.36 25.51
CA PRO A 82 -3.99 10.27 26.66
C PRO A 82 -5.46 10.66 26.94
N PHE A 83 -6.24 10.90 25.89
CA PHE A 83 -7.66 11.21 25.99
C PHE A 83 -8.43 10.06 26.65
N LEU A 84 -8.23 8.83 26.15
CA LEU A 84 -8.86 7.62 26.65
C LEU A 84 -8.52 7.41 28.13
N LEU A 85 -7.29 7.68 28.56
CA LEU A 85 -6.87 7.52 29.96
C LEU A 85 -7.42 8.60 30.90
N VAL A 86 -7.66 9.82 30.42
CA VAL A 86 -8.09 10.96 31.27
C VAL A 86 -9.61 11.17 31.26
N ILE A 87 -10.26 11.06 30.11
CA ILE A 87 -11.67 11.37 29.95
C ILE A 87 -12.51 10.14 30.29
N SER A 88 -13.42 10.29 31.26
CA SER A 88 -14.32 9.22 31.68
C SER A 88 -15.55 9.13 30.78
N PRO A 89 -16.23 7.97 30.72
CA PRO A 89 -17.45 7.82 29.92
C PRO A 89 -18.56 8.83 30.26
N ARG A 90 -18.62 9.31 31.50
CA ARG A 90 -19.59 10.34 31.92
C ARG A 90 -19.25 11.72 31.35
N ALA A 91 -17.97 12.04 31.21
CA ALA A 91 -17.54 13.32 30.64
C ALA A 91 -17.83 13.40 29.13
N CYS A 92 -18.03 12.25 28.46
CA CYS A 92 -18.39 12.18 27.04
C CYS A 92 -19.85 12.60 26.73
N GLU A 93 -20.72 12.73 27.73
CA GLU A 93 -22.15 13.02 27.51
C GLU A 93 -22.39 14.36 26.78
N ASN A 94 -21.58 15.36 27.13
CA ASN A 94 -21.63 16.73 26.57
C ASN A 94 -20.30 17.12 25.90
N PHE A 95 -19.54 16.13 25.41
CA PHE A 95 -18.23 16.39 24.83
C PHE A 95 -18.36 16.80 23.36
N ASP A 96 -17.68 17.89 23.01
CA ASP A 96 -17.63 18.45 21.65
C ASP A 96 -16.28 18.10 21.03
N VAL A 97 -16.29 17.09 20.15
CA VAL A 97 -15.09 16.56 19.49
C VAL A 97 -14.47 17.58 18.53
N PRO A 98 -15.22 18.18 17.58
CA PRO A 98 -14.64 19.19 16.68
C PRO A 98 -13.97 20.34 17.42
N LYS A 99 -14.62 20.87 18.47
CA LYS A 99 -14.04 21.95 19.29
C LYS A 99 -12.81 21.49 20.05
N PHE A 100 -12.75 20.23 20.49
CA PHE A 100 -11.56 19.68 21.12
C PHE A 100 -10.40 19.58 20.12
N CYS A 101 -10.63 18.97 18.96
CA CYS A 101 -9.61 18.78 17.92
C CYS A 101 -9.05 20.11 17.41
N GLN A 102 -9.85 21.17 17.32
CA GLN A 102 -9.38 22.52 16.96
C GLN A 102 -8.47 23.16 18.02
N ASN A 103 -8.75 22.91 19.30
CA ASN A 103 -8.02 23.54 20.41
C ASN A 103 -6.80 22.73 20.87
N TYR A 104 -6.78 21.44 20.58
CA TYR A 104 -5.65 20.57 20.88
C TYR A 104 -4.65 20.64 19.74
N GLY A 105 -3.46 21.22 20.00
CA GLY A 105 -2.40 21.27 19.00
C GLY A 105 -1.94 19.87 18.61
N LYS A 106 -1.68 19.64 17.32
CA LYS A 106 -1.12 18.38 16.82
C LYS A 106 0.14 18.02 17.59
N GLN A 107 0.18 16.84 18.17
CA GLN A 107 1.37 16.25 18.77
C GLN A 107 1.89 15.13 17.89
N GLU A 108 3.17 14.83 18.05
CA GLU A 108 3.75 13.63 17.47
C GLU A 108 3.26 12.41 18.26
N LEU A 109 2.73 11.43 17.54
CA LEU A 109 2.33 10.15 18.10
C LEU A 109 3.59 9.40 18.57
N VAL A 110 3.64 9.05 19.85
CA VAL A 110 4.81 8.37 20.42
C VAL A 110 4.55 6.86 20.40
N PRO A 111 5.32 6.06 19.64
CA PRO A 111 5.20 4.62 19.65
C PRO A 111 5.54 4.07 21.04
N LEU A 112 4.77 3.07 21.49
CA LEU A 112 4.98 2.41 22.77
C LEU A 112 5.92 1.19 22.61
N LYS A 113 6.60 0.79 23.69
CA LYS A 113 7.44 -0.43 23.69
C LYS A 113 6.59 -1.71 23.67
N ASN A 114 7.18 -2.81 23.20
CA ASN A 114 6.54 -4.14 23.14
C ASN A 114 5.95 -4.61 24.49
N ASP A 115 6.54 -4.22 25.63
CA ASP A 115 5.97 -4.54 26.95
C ASP A 115 4.60 -3.90 27.19
N ALA A 116 4.35 -2.74 26.57
CA ALA A 116 3.03 -2.11 26.59
C ALA A 116 2.05 -2.87 25.68
N GLU A 117 2.52 -3.45 24.56
CA GLU A 117 1.69 -4.27 23.66
C GLU A 117 1.09 -5.45 24.41
N ALA A 118 1.86 -6.10 25.27
CA ALA A 118 1.38 -7.18 26.14
C ALA A 118 0.22 -6.74 27.05
N ILE A 119 0.18 -5.48 27.50
CA ILE A 119 -0.93 -4.95 28.31
C ILE A 119 -2.21 -4.88 27.47
N PHE A 120 -2.12 -4.35 26.25
CA PHE A 120 -3.27 -4.27 25.35
C PHE A 120 -3.73 -5.66 24.91
N GLY A 121 -2.80 -6.54 24.54
CA GLY A 121 -3.08 -7.93 24.16
C GLY A 121 -3.75 -8.74 25.28
N ALA A 122 -3.32 -8.55 26.53
CA ALA A 122 -3.96 -9.18 27.68
C ALA A 122 -5.41 -8.72 27.85
N ILE A 123 -5.66 -7.40 27.84
CA ILE A 123 -7.02 -6.84 27.93
C ILE A 123 -7.88 -7.38 26.77
N ALA A 124 -7.33 -7.39 25.56
CA ALA A 124 -8.07 -7.71 24.37
C ALA A 124 -8.46 -9.19 24.29
N SER A 125 -7.58 -10.08 24.73
CA SER A 125 -7.87 -11.50 24.91
C SER A 125 -8.87 -11.75 26.04
N THR A 126 -8.75 -11.07 27.18
CA THR A 126 -9.69 -11.22 28.30
C THR A 126 -11.12 -10.84 27.92
N HIS A 127 -11.30 -9.79 27.10
CA HIS A 127 -12.62 -9.27 26.74
C HIS A 127 -13.08 -9.65 25.32
N GLY A 128 -12.29 -10.43 24.58
CA GLY A 128 -12.62 -10.88 23.22
C GLY A 128 -12.73 -9.76 22.19
N ILE A 129 -11.96 -8.67 22.34
CA ILE A 129 -12.00 -7.50 21.45
C ILE A 129 -10.91 -7.50 20.37
N ASN A 130 -10.10 -8.56 20.28
CA ASN A 130 -8.99 -8.71 19.32
C ASN A 130 -9.40 -8.46 17.86
N GLU A 131 -10.62 -8.85 17.50
CA GLU A 131 -11.12 -8.76 16.12
C GLU A 131 -11.83 -7.43 15.81
N SER A 132 -11.98 -6.52 16.79
CA SER A 132 -12.59 -5.22 16.57
C SER A 132 -11.73 -4.37 15.61
N SER A 133 -12.38 -3.72 14.66
CA SER A 133 -11.77 -2.74 13.74
C SER A 133 -11.05 -1.62 14.51
N GLU A 134 -11.68 -1.12 15.57
CA GLU A 134 -11.17 -0.06 16.43
C GLU A 134 -9.93 -0.53 17.19
N TYR A 135 -9.94 -1.78 17.67
CA TYR A 135 -8.78 -2.37 18.34
C TYR A 135 -7.61 -2.54 17.38
N LYS A 136 -7.83 -3.15 16.20
CA LYS A 136 -6.78 -3.34 15.17
C LYS A 136 -6.18 -2.00 14.75
N ARG A 137 -7.01 -0.98 14.53
CA ARG A 137 -6.57 0.38 14.21
C ARG A 137 -5.72 0.97 15.34
N LEU A 138 -6.17 0.86 16.58
CA LEU A 138 -5.42 1.39 17.73
C LEU A 138 -4.05 0.72 17.88
N ILE A 139 -3.98 -0.61 17.77
CA ILE A 139 -2.72 -1.36 17.87
C ILE A 139 -1.78 -0.99 16.73
N GLY A 140 -2.27 -0.88 15.49
CA GLY A 140 -1.45 -0.44 14.36
C GLY A 140 -0.88 0.97 14.52
N LEU A 141 -1.57 1.86 15.26
CA LEU A 141 -1.09 3.21 15.57
C LEU A 141 -0.09 3.24 16.74
N LEU A 142 -0.34 2.51 17.81
CA LEU A 142 0.49 2.54 19.03
C LEU A 142 1.73 1.66 18.94
N PHE A 143 1.60 0.56 18.22
CA PHE A 143 2.62 -0.43 17.92
C PHE A 143 2.69 -0.57 16.41
N PRO A 144 3.05 0.52 15.68
CA PRO A 144 3.41 0.34 14.29
C PRO A 144 4.47 -0.75 14.29
N LYS A 145 4.31 -1.78 13.45
CA LYS A 145 5.28 -2.87 13.33
C LYS A 145 6.58 -2.30 12.76
N ALA A 146 7.29 -1.49 13.54
CA ALA A 146 8.52 -0.78 13.21
C ALA A 146 9.70 -1.76 13.02
N PHE A 147 9.44 -3.06 12.97
CA PHE A 147 10.41 -4.13 12.80
C PHE A 147 10.07 -5.11 11.67
N SER A 148 8.97 -4.95 10.92
CA SER A 148 8.94 -5.58 9.60
C SER A 148 9.81 -4.72 8.69
N THR A 149 11.05 -5.14 8.51
CA THR A 149 11.91 -4.59 7.46
C THR A 149 11.13 -4.59 6.17
N ARG A 150 11.18 -3.48 5.42
CA ARG A 150 10.60 -3.40 4.07
C ARG A 150 10.86 -4.72 3.33
N PRO A 151 9.81 -5.47 2.92
CA PRO A 151 10.00 -6.79 2.36
C PRO A 151 10.98 -6.74 1.21
N ILE A 152 12.02 -7.58 1.28
CA ILE A 152 12.94 -7.82 0.16
C ILE A 152 12.51 -9.09 -0.54
N THR A 153 12.78 -9.19 -1.83
CA THR A 153 12.61 -10.44 -2.58
C THR A 153 13.95 -10.89 -3.13
N ILE A 154 14.24 -12.18 -2.97
CA ILE A 154 15.41 -12.80 -3.61
C ILE A 154 15.24 -12.93 -5.13
N ALA A 155 14.08 -12.58 -5.70
CA ALA A 155 13.90 -12.49 -7.15
C ALA A 155 14.83 -11.44 -7.79
N GLU A 156 15.26 -10.42 -7.03
CA GLU A 156 16.29 -9.45 -7.46
C GLU A 156 17.72 -10.04 -7.39
N SER A 157 17.90 -11.15 -6.66
CA SER A 157 19.17 -11.87 -6.54
C SER A 157 19.29 -12.97 -7.59
N GLY A 158 20.46 -13.57 -7.78
CA GLY A 158 20.65 -14.71 -8.71
C GLY A 158 19.94 -16.02 -8.33
N GLN A 159 19.20 -16.08 -7.21
CA GLN A 159 18.54 -17.30 -6.72
C GLN A 159 17.06 -17.41 -7.15
N HIS A 160 16.79 -17.32 -8.44
CA HIS A 160 15.43 -17.41 -9.00
C HIS A 160 15.35 -18.37 -10.20
N TRP A 161 14.14 -18.82 -10.54
CA TRP A 161 13.82 -19.33 -11.87
C TRP A 161 13.51 -18.14 -12.78
N ALA A 162 14.20 -18.06 -13.91
CA ALA A 162 14.00 -17.04 -14.91
C ALA A 162 13.19 -17.63 -16.07
N TYR A 163 12.06 -17.03 -16.37
CA TYR A 163 11.20 -17.37 -17.50
C TYR A 163 11.37 -16.32 -18.59
N HIS A 164 11.46 -16.81 -19.82
CA HIS A 164 11.86 -16.10 -21.03
C HIS A 164 10.94 -16.49 -22.19
N ALA A 165 11.02 -15.77 -23.31
CA ALA A 165 10.25 -16.04 -24.52
C ALA A 165 8.71 -16.12 -24.30
N ALA A 166 8.12 -15.10 -23.68
CA ALA A 166 6.67 -15.03 -23.47
C ALA A 166 5.90 -14.93 -24.79
N ASP A 167 4.72 -15.57 -24.86
CA ASP A 167 3.82 -15.49 -26.02
C ASP A 167 3.13 -14.10 -26.12
N ILE A 168 3.09 -13.53 -27.32
CA ILE A 168 2.54 -12.18 -27.56
C ILE A 168 1.03 -12.11 -27.31
N ASN A 169 0.27 -13.16 -27.63
CA ASN A 169 -1.16 -13.19 -27.36
C ASN A 169 -1.44 -13.36 -25.86
N ALA A 170 -0.61 -14.15 -25.17
CA ALA A 170 -0.65 -14.25 -23.72
C ALA A 170 -0.32 -12.92 -23.04
N ILE A 171 0.72 -12.19 -23.51
CA ILE A 171 1.05 -10.84 -23.03
C ILE A 171 -0.15 -9.91 -23.15
N ARG A 172 -0.82 -9.91 -24.31
CA ARG A 172 -2.03 -9.10 -24.54
C ARG A 172 -3.15 -9.47 -23.57
N THR A 173 -3.35 -10.75 -23.32
CA THR A 173 -4.40 -11.25 -22.42
C THR A 173 -4.12 -10.90 -20.96
N VAL A 174 -2.86 -11.03 -20.53
CA VAL A 174 -2.44 -10.82 -19.14
C VAL A 174 -2.31 -9.33 -18.82
N PHE A 175 -1.62 -8.54 -19.64
CA PHE A 175 -1.31 -7.13 -19.37
C PHE A 175 -2.24 -6.15 -20.07
N GLY A 176 -3.05 -6.62 -21.02
CA GLY A 176 -3.97 -5.79 -21.81
C GLY A 176 -3.31 -5.19 -23.05
N ASP A 177 -4.17 -4.70 -23.95
CA ASP A 177 -3.75 -4.11 -25.23
C ASP A 177 -2.82 -2.90 -25.06
N TYR A 178 -3.07 -2.10 -24.02
CA TYR A 178 -2.31 -0.88 -23.77
C TYR A 178 -0.82 -1.20 -23.55
N ILE A 179 -0.50 -2.09 -22.60
CA ILE A 179 0.87 -2.53 -22.35
C ILE A 179 1.43 -3.33 -23.53
N CYS A 180 0.63 -4.17 -24.17
CA CYS A 180 1.07 -4.95 -25.33
C CYS A 180 1.62 -4.04 -26.46
N ARG A 181 1.01 -2.88 -26.71
CA ARG A 181 1.51 -1.92 -27.73
C ARG A 181 2.89 -1.36 -27.37
N PHE A 182 3.14 -1.09 -26.10
CA PHE A 182 4.46 -0.67 -25.63
C PHE A 182 5.50 -1.79 -25.78
N VAL A 183 5.13 -3.04 -25.48
CA VAL A 183 6.00 -4.21 -25.71
C VAL A 183 6.29 -4.39 -27.20
N GLU A 184 5.28 -4.24 -28.07
CA GLU A 184 5.45 -4.39 -29.52
C GLU A 184 6.39 -3.35 -30.15
N SER A 185 6.55 -2.20 -29.50
CA SER A 185 7.43 -1.10 -29.91
C SER A 185 8.78 -1.09 -29.20
N ALA A 186 9.04 -2.07 -28.32
CA ALA A 186 10.32 -2.20 -27.61
C ALA A 186 11.47 -2.50 -28.58
N SER A 187 12.67 -1.99 -28.29
CA SER A 187 13.84 -2.18 -29.17
C SER A 187 14.18 -3.66 -29.39
N ILE A 188 14.03 -4.50 -28.35
CA ILE A 188 14.21 -5.95 -28.41
C ILE A 188 13.19 -6.58 -29.38
N ARG A 189 11.90 -6.24 -29.24
CA ARG A 189 10.84 -6.77 -30.10
C ARG A 189 11.01 -6.35 -31.56
N LEU A 190 11.41 -5.12 -31.81
CA LEU A 190 11.70 -4.64 -33.17
C LEU A 190 12.82 -5.46 -33.81
N ARG A 191 13.91 -5.71 -33.07
CA ARG A 191 15.02 -6.56 -33.53
C ARG A 191 14.60 -8.02 -33.78
N GLU A 192 13.75 -8.58 -32.92
CA GLU A 192 13.17 -9.91 -33.11
C GLU A 192 12.36 -9.98 -34.41
N LYS A 193 11.47 -8.99 -34.65
CA LYS A 193 10.65 -8.92 -35.88
C LYS A 193 11.50 -8.76 -37.13
N THR A 194 12.61 -8.02 -37.08
CA THR A 194 13.55 -7.91 -38.22
C THR A 194 14.19 -9.25 -38.57
N LYS A 195 14.51 -10.08 -37.56
CA LYS A 195 15.09 -11.41 -37.78
C LYS A 195 14.06 -12.45 -38.19
N ASN A 196 12.88 -12.41 -37.57
CA ASN A 196 11.78 -13.33 -37.83
C ASN A 196 10.41 -12.63 -37.63
N PRO A 197 9.77 -12.17 -38.72
CA PRO A 197 8.50 -11.44 -38.63
C PRO A 197 7.33 -12.27 -38.07
N THR A 198 7.38 -13.60 -38.16
CA THR A 198 6.30 -14.49 -37.72
C THR A 198 6.48 -14.98 -36.27
N LEU A 199 7.56 -14.58 -35.59
CA LEU A 199 7.86 -15.00 -34.23
C LEU A 199 6.76 -14.54 -33.25
N GLN A 200 6.06 -15.50 -32.64
CA GLN A 200 4.98 -15.24 -31.68
C GLN A 200 5.46 -15.09 -30.24
N THR A 201 6.72 -15.39 -29.96
CA THR A 201 7.33 -15.22 -28.64
C THR A 201 8.24 -13.97 -28.60
N THR A 202 8.52 -13.46 -27.40
CA THR A 202 9.43 -12.32 -27.20
C THR A 202 10.19 -12.36 -25.89
N GLU A 203 11.42 -11.86 -25.90
CA GLU A 203 12.26 -11.64 -24.72
C GLU A 203 11.96 -10.32 -23.99
N CYS A 204 10.97 -9.55 -24.45
CA CYS A 204 10.59 -8.29 -23.81
C CYS A 204 9.85 -8.50 -22.48
N VAL A 205 9.27 -9.67 -22.25
CA VAL A 205 8.57 -10.00 -20.99
C VAL A 205 9.27 -11.17 -20.33
N ARG A 206 9.91 -10.88 -19.20
CA ARG A 206 10.67 -11.87 -18.41
C ARG A 206 10.12 -11.92 -17.00
N MET A 207 10.26 -13.07 -16.37
CA MET A 207 9.76 -13.27 -15.02
C MET A 207 10.78 -13.99 -14.16
N SER A 208 11.04 -13.43 -12.98
CA SER A 208 11.93 -13.98 -11.96
C SER A 208 11.10 -14.47 -10.78
N LEU A 209 11.04 -15.78 -10.59
CA LEU A 209 10.32 -16.45 -9.50
C LEU A 209 11.31 -17.01 -8.46
N PRO A 210 11.19 -16.65 -7.17
CA PRO A 210 12.06 -17.19 -6.12
C PRO A 210 12.02 -18.73 -6.04
N ARG A 211 13.19 -19.38 -5.87
CA ARG A 211 13.28 -20.86 -5.86
C ARG A 211 12.95 -21.50 -4.51
N SER A 212 13.32 -20.83 -3.43
CA SER A 212 13.43 -21.44 -2.10
C SER A 212 12.47 -20.84 -1.08
N ASN A 213 11.68 -19.83 -1.47
CA ASN A 213 10.72 -19.19 -0.61
C ASN A 213 9.53 -18.69 -1.42
N PHE A 214 8.41 -18.43 -0.73
CA PHE A 214 7.18 -17.91 -1.34
C PHE A 214 7.19 -16.37 -1.39
N GLN A 215 8.36 -15.75 -1.55
CA GLN A 215 8.47 -14.30 -1.67
C GLN A 215 7.92 -13.81 -3.01
N ASP A 216 7.66 -12.51 -3.11
CA ASP A 216 7.20 -11.87 -4.34
C ASP A 216 8.06 -12.21 -5.56
N ALA A 217 7.41 -12.37 -6.70
CA ALA A 217 8.08 -12.48 -7.99
C ALA A 217 8.32 -11.10 -8.61
N ILE A 218 9.19 -11.05 -9.61
CA ILE A 218 9.42 -9.85 -10.43
C ILE A 218 9.10 -10.15 -11.88
N ILE A 219 8.20 -9.37 -12.46
CA ILE A 219 7.92 -9.37 -13.88
C ILE A 219 8.60 -8.13 -14.47
N ARG A 220 9.46 -8.35 -15.46
CA ARG A 220 10.16 -7.31 -16.21
C ARG A 220 9.53 -7.16 -17.58
N LEU A 221 9.13 -5.93 -17.93
CA LEU A 221 8.57 -5.56 -19.22
C LEU A 221 9.49 -4.54 -19.89
N ASP A 222 10.26 -4.96 -20.87
CA ASP A 222 10.98 -4.05 -21.76
C ASP A 222 9.96 -3.44 -22.75
N ILE A 223 9.91 -2.11 -22.79
CA ILE A 223 8.89 -1.35 -23.51
C ILE A 223 9.53 -0.31 -24.45
N GLY A 224 8.76 0.07 -25.47
CA GLY A 224 9.02 1.16 -26.40
C GLY A 224 9.13 2.53 -25.73
N PRO A 225 8.97 3.63 -26.49
CA PRO A 225 8.96 4.99 -25.95
C PRO A 225 8.02 5.09 -24.73
N ALA A 226 8.59 5.26 -23.54
CA ALA A 226 7.89 5.04 -22.27
C ALA A 226 7.50 6.35 -21.56
N ARG A 227 7.70 7.50 -22.19
CA ARG A 227 7.42 8.83 -21.59
C ARG A 227 5.96 9.00 -21.19
N GLY A 228 5.02 8.62 -22.07
CA GLY A 228 3.58 8.67 -21.78
C GLY A 228 3.17 7.74 -20.63
N LEU A 229 3.76 6.54 -20.59
CA LEU A 229 3.54 5.60 -19.51
C LEU A 229 4.11 6.13 -18.18
N ALA A 230 5.30 6.74 -18.21
CA ALA A 230 5.94 7.36 -17.06
C ALA A 230 5.08 8.50 -16.48
N LYS A 231 4.56 9.40 -17.32
CA LYS A 231 3.66 10.49 -16.91
C LYS A 231 2.38 9.95 -16.25
N THR A 232 1.83 8.84 -16.78
CA THR A 232 0.62 8.21 -16.24
C THR A 232 0.87 7.54 -14.88
N LEU A 233 1.92 6.70 -14.78
CA LEU A 233 2.21 5.94 -13.57
C LEU A 233 2.85 6.79 -12.46
N PHE A 234 3.63 7.82 -12.82
CA PHE A 234 4.39 8.65 -11.89
C PHE A 234 4.06 10.14 -12.09
N PRO A 235 2.80 10.58 -11.87
CA PRO A 235 2.37 11.95 -12.15
C PRO A 235 3.07 13.02 -11.31
N ARG A 236 3.73 12.61 -10.21
CA ARG A 236 4.50 13.52 -9.33
C ARG A 236 5.99 13.57 -9.68
N ALA A 237 6.47 12.74 -10.61
CA ALA A 237 7.88 12.74 -10.99
C ALA A 237 8.18 13.96 -11.86
N VAL A 238 9.16 14.77 -11.45
CA VAL A 238 9.72 15.84 -12.29
C VAL A 238 10.74 15.20 -13.20
N LEU A 239 10.32 14.88 -14.43
CA LEU A 239 11.21 14.36 -15.46
C LEU A 239 11.89 15.55 -16.16
N PRO A 240 13.23 15.59 -16.28
CA PRO A 240 13.95 16.64 -17.00
C PRO A 240 13.86 16.42 -18.53
N LEU A 241 12.65 16.24 -19.05
CA LEU A 241 12.39 15.90 -20.44
C LEU A 241 11.69 17.08 -21.12
N SER A 242 12.33 17.64 -22.16
CA SER A 242 11.82 18.79 -22.92
C SER A 242 10.39 18.54 -23.42
N ASP A 243 9.45 19.42 -23.10
CA ASP A 243 8.05 19.37 -23.56
C ASP A 243 7.92 19.89 -25.00
N GLU A 244 8.63 19.29 -25.95
CA GLU A 244 8.25 19.42 -27.36
C GLU A 244 7.03 18.52 -27.60
N PRO A 245 5.98 19.03 -28.27
CA PRO A 245 4.75 18.29 -28.50
C PRO A 245 5.01 17.10 -29.44
N GLU A 246 4.61 15.90 -29.00
CA GLU A 246 4.42 14.74 -29.86
C GLU A 246 3.23 15.00 -30.79
N ASP A 247 3.46 15.76 -31.86
CA ASP A 247 2.61 15.69 -33.05
C ASP A 247 3.15 14.57 -33.95
N GLY A 248 2.24 13.75 -34.45
CA GLY A 248 2.53 12.42 -34.97
C GLY A 248 3.56 12.33 -36.10
N CYS A 249 3.96 11.09 -36.41
CA CYS A 249 4.80 10.65 -37.54
C CYS A 249 6.30 10.32 -37.30
N THR A 250 6.70 9.79 -36.15
CA THR A 250 8.07 9.21 -36.02
C THR A 250 8.23 7.82 -36.67
N GLN A 251 7.15 7.20 -37.17
CA GLN A 251 7.25 5.97 -37.98
C GLN A 251 7.75 6.23 -39.41
N VAL A 252 7.70 7.47 -39.92
CA VAL A 252 7.97 7.75 -41.36
C VAL A 252 9.43 8.18 -41.64
N LEU A 253 10.21 8.57 -40.62
CA LEU A 253 11.57 9.09 -40.85
C LEU A 253 12.71 8.06 -40.71
N LEU A 254 12.47 6.89 -40.12
CA LEU A 254 13.51 5.87 -39.93
C LEU A 254 13.72 4.95 -41.14
N GLU A 255 12.77 4.87 -42.07
CA GLU A 255 12.93 4.06 -43.31
C GLU A 255 13.56 4.85 -44.47
N GLN A 256 13.56 6.19 -44.44
CA GLN A 256 14.06 7.01 -45.55
C GLN A 256 15.53 7.43 -45.47
N GLN A 257 16.22 7.21 -44.35
CA GLN A 257 17.60 7.72 -44.15
C GLN A 257 18.73 6.68 -44.21
N GLY A 258 18.45 5.39 -44.46
CA GLY A 258 19.53 4.41 -44.68
C GLY A 258 20.54 4.32 -43.54
N ILE A 259 20.12 4.61 -42.30
CA ILE A 259 20.98 4.56 -41.12
C ILE A 259 21.26 3.10 -40.78
N SER A 260 22.50 2.67 -41.01
CA SER A 260 23.00 1.38 -40.55
C SER A 260 22.80 1.27 -39.03
N ILE A 261 22.14 0.19 -38.59
CA ILE A 261 21.88 -0.13 -37.17
C ILE A 261 23.19 -0.52 -36.43
N SER A 262 24.34 -0.45 -37.10
CA SER A 262 25.66 -0.70 -36.50
C SER A 262 26.12 0.51 -35.68
N GLU A 263 26.28 0.30 -34.37
CA GLU A 263 26.88 1.20 -33.38
C GLU A 263 25.98 2.32 -32.83
N PHE A 264 24.83 1.93 -32.27
CA PHE A 264 24.32 2.68 -31.12
C PHE A 264 25.27 2.43 -29.94
N GLU A 265 26.16 3.38 -29.65
CA GLU A 265 26.71 3.50 -28.29
C GLU A 265 25.50 3.54 -27.33
N VAL A 266 25.36 2.48 -26.54
CA VAL A 266 24.27 2.35 -25.58
C VAL A 266 24.69 3.21 -24.39
N ASP A 267 24.13 4.42 -24.31
CA ASP A 267 24.11 5.14 -23.04
C ASP A 267 23.34 4.28 -22.04
N HIS A 268 24.07 3.68 -21.09
CA HIS A 268 23.51 2.88 -20.00
C HIS A 268 23.00 3.74 -18.85
N ALA A 269 22.89 5.06 -19.02
CA ALA A 269 22.29 5.93 -18.04
C ALA A 269 20.75 5.87 -18.11
N TYR A 270 20.15 5.50 -16.99
CA TYR A 270 18.69 5.44 -16.81
C TYR A 270 18.25 6.36 -15.67
N PHE A 271 17.00 6.81 -15.73
CA PHE A 271 16.28 7.36 -14.58
C PHE A 271 15.43 6.25 -13.98
N THR A 272 15.55 6.01 -12.68
CA THR A 272 14.68 5.05 -11.97
C THR A 272 13.56 5.81 -11.27
N LEU A 273 12.33 5.54 -11.67
CA LEU A 273 11.12 6.06 -11.05
C LEU A 273 10.54 5.03 -10.08
N LYS A 274 10.26 5.48 -8.87
CA LYS A 274 9.66 4.72 -7.77
C LYS A 274 8.43 5.47 -7.23
N GLY A 275 7.60 4.81 -6.45
CA GLY A 275 6.37 5.39 -5.90
C GLY A 275 5.32 5.66 -6.97
N ALA A 276 4.98 4.64 -7.76
CA ALA A 276 3.94 4.75 -8.77
C ALA A 276 2.56 4.95 -8.12
N SER A 277 1.69 5.72 -8.76
CA SER A 277 0.36 6.05 -8.23
C SER A 277 -0.55 4.81 -8.17
N ALA A 278 -1.07 4.48 -6.99
CA ALA A 278 -1.95 3.32 -6.80
C ALA A 278 -3.24 3.42 -7.63
N LEU A 279 -3.76 4.64 -7.81
CA LEU A 279 -4.91 4.89 -8.68
C LEU A 279 -4.59 4.71 -10.17
N ALA A 280 -3.35 4.99 -10.58
CA ALA A 280 -2.92 4.82 -11.96
C ALA A 280 -2.73 3.34 -12.34
N PHE A 281 -2.56 2.43 -11.38
CA PHE A 281 -2.44 0.99 -11.67
C PHE A 281 -3.68 0.47 -12.40
N ALA A 282 -4.85 0.84 -11.88
CA ALA A 282 -6.13 0.38 -12.39
C ALA A 282 -6.46 0.91 -13.80
N THR A 283 -5.79 1.97 -14.26
CA THR A 283 -5.99 2.53 -15.61
C THR A 283 -5.00 1.96 -16.63
N VAL A 284 -3.83 1.50 -16.17
CA VAL A 284 -2.75 1.01 -17.03
C VAL A 284 -2.77 -0.51 -17.16
N PHE A 285 -3.02 -1.22 -16.06
CA PHE A 285 -2.94 -2.67 -15.99
C PHE A 285 -4.33 -3.32 -15.92
N THR A 286 -4.41 -4.58 -16.32
CA THR A 286 -5.63 -5.37 -16.17
C THR A 286 -5.96 -5.60 -14.69
N PRO A 287 -7.23 -5.90 -14.35
CA PRO A 287 -7.63 -6.25 -12.99
C PRO A 287 -6.76 -7.36 -12.40
N ARG A 288 -6.41 -8.36 -13.21
CA ARG A 288 -5.56 -9.48 -12.80
C ARG A 288 -4.18 -9.04 -12.33
N ILE A 289 -3.52 -8.14 -13.06
CA ILE A 289 -2.21 -7.60 -12.66
C ILE A 289 -2.36 -6.71 -11.42
N CYS A 290 -3.43 -5.92 -11.32
CA CYS A 290 -3.71 -5.13 -10.13
C CYS A 290 -3.88 -6.01 -8.89
N GLU A 291 -4.63 -7.11 -8.99
CA GLU A 291 -4.77 -8.09 -7.90
C GLU A 291 -3.43 -8.73 -7.53
N ALA A 292 -2.59 -9.05 -8.51
CA ALA A 292 -1.26 -9.60 -8.27
C ALA A 292 -0.31 -8.61 -7.57
N LEU A 293 -0.39 -7.31 -7.91
CA LEU A 293 0.33 -6.23 -7.22
C LEU A 293 -0.20 -6.05 -5.79
N GLU A 294 -1.52 -6.09 -5.60
CA GLU A 294 -2.15 -5.96 -4.28
C GLU A 294 -1.87 -7.14 -3.35
N ALA A 295 -1.56 -8.30 -3.91
CA ALA A 295 -1.14 -9.49 -3.19
C ALA A 295 0.37 -9.51 -2.86
N SER A 296 1.16 -8.53 -3.31
CA SER A 296 2.59 -8.46 -2.99
C SER A 296 2.82 -8.20 -1.51
N ASP A 297 3.81 -8.89 -0.92
CA ASP A 297 4.24 -8.64 0.46
C ASP A 297 4.66 -7.19 0.65
N LEU A 298 5.32 -6.58 -0.35
CA LEU A 298 5.69 -5.17 -0.33
C LEU A 298 4.44 -4.27 -0.29
N ARG A 299 3.39 -4.57 -1.07
CA ARG A 299 2.16 -3.76 -1.07
C ARG A 299 1.39 -3.89 0.25
N LEU A 300 1.33 -5.09 0.81
CA LEU A 300 0.75 -5.32 2.13
C LEU A 300 1.51 -4.52 3.19
N TRP A 301 2.84 -4.54 3.16
CA TRP A 301 3.68 -3.76 4.06
C TRP A 301 3.44 -2.25 3.91
N GLU A 302 3.36 -1.74 2.68
CA GLU A 302 3.07 -0.32 2.42
C GLU A 302 1.74 0.11 3.03
N LYS A 303 0.69 -0.72 2.87
CA LYS A 303 -0.63 -0.48 3.47
C LYS A 303 -0.57 -0.50 5.00
N GLU A 304 0.16 -1.45 5.59
CA GLU A 304 0.40 -1.51 7.04
C GLU A 304 1.12 -0.24 7.56
N HIS A 305 1.91 0.42 6.70
CA HIS A 305 2.64 1.66 7.01
C HIS A 305 1.96 2.93 6.48
N PHE A 306 0.67 2.86 6.14
CA PHE A 306 -0.14 3.98 5.67
C PHE A 306 0.34 4.64 4.36
N LEU A 307 1.14 3.95 3.55
CA LEU A 307 1.55 4.36 2.21
C LEU A 307 0.49 3.92 1.19
N LEU A 308 -0.67 4.57 1.24
CA LEU A 308 -1.85 4.13 0.48
C LEU A 308 -1.83 4.62 -0.98
N ASP A 309 -1.37 5.85 -1.21
CA ASP A 309 -1.51 6.55 -2.50
C ASP A 309 -0.49 6.12 -3.55
N THR A 310 0.66 5.61 -3.11
CA THR A 310 1.79 5.23 -3.97
C THR A 310 2.30 3.85 -3.62
N SER A 311 2.87 3.15 -4.59
CA SER A 311 3.52 1.86 -4.37
C SER A 311 4.83 1.74 -5.13
N ASP A 312 5.81 1.15 -4.48
CA ASP A 312 7.07 0.71 -5.07
C ASP A 312 6.98 -0.71 -5.67
N CYS A 313 5.79 -1.35 -5.65
CA CYS A 313 5.56 -2.58 -6.40
C CYS A 313 5.63 -2.37 -7.92
N VAL A 314 5.53 -1.12 -8.39
CA VAL A 314 5.75 -0.76 -9.79
C VAL A 314 6.89 0.25 -9.85
N THR A 315 7.95 -0.11 -10.56
CA THR A 315 9.07 0.79 -10.85
C THR A 315 9.32 0.86 -12.34
N LEU A 316 9.86 1.98 -12.80
CA LEU A 316 10.19 2.20 -14.20
C LEU A 316 11.62 2.70 -14.32
N GLU A 317 12.43 2.01 -15.10
CA GLU A 317 13.72 2.50 -15.58
C GLU A 317 13.51 3.12 -16.96
N LEU A 318 13.89 4.40 -17.12
CA LEU A 318 13.71 5.15 -18.35
C LEU A 318 15.06 5.56 -18.92
N CYS A 319 15.34 5.20 -20.17
CA CYS A 319 16.57 5.58 -20.84
C CYS A 319 16.65 7.09 -21.04
N ARG A 320 17.82 7.68 -20.78
CA ARG A 320 18.03 9.13 -20.99
C ARG A 320 17.99 9.53 -22.45
N LYS A 321 18.41 8.65 -23.35
CA LYS A 321 18.45 8.91 -24.79
C LYS A 321 17.05 8.79 -25.38
N GLU A 322 16.68 9.73 -26.24
CA GLU A 322 15.47 9.62 -27.06
C GLU A 322 15.53 8.35 -27.93
N PRO A 323 14.42 7.61 -28.09
CA PRO A 323 13.04 7.98 -27.75
C PRO A 323 12.60 7.57 -26.33
N HIS A 324 13.52 7.44 -25.38
CA HIS A 324 13.25 7.07 -23.98
C HIS A 324 12.57 5.70 -23.84
N TYR A 325 13.21 4.66 -24.38
CA TYR A 325 12.84 3.28 -24.08
C TYR A 325 12.86 3.03 -22.57
N GLY A 326 11.97 2.15 -22.10
CA GLY A 326 11.85 1.87 -20.68
C GLY A 326 11.83 0.40 -20.35
N THR A 327 12.04 0.10 -19.08
CA THR A 327 11.80 -1.21 -18.49
C THR A 327 10.93 -1.03 -17.25
N VAL A 328 9.72 -1.61 -17.28
CA VAL A 328 8.82 -1.64 -16.11
C VAL A 328 9.11 -2.90 -15.32
N PHE A 329 9.25 -2.75 -14.00
CA PHE A 329 9.34 -3.87 -13.07
C PHE A 329 8.08 -3.89 -12.23
N LEU A 330 7.40 -5.03 -12.24
CA LEU A 330 6.23 -5.32 -11.43
C LEU A 330 6.61 -6.35 -10.39
N ARG A 331 6.46 -5.99 -9.12
CA ARG A 331 6.64 -6.89 -7.99
C ARG A 331 5.28 -7.41 -7.55
N THR A 332 5.05 -8.70 -7.72
CA THR A 332 3.74 -9.33 -7.57
C THR A 332 3.79 -10.48 -6.57
N GLY A 333 2.68 -10.73 -5.87
CA GLY A 333 2.58 -11.83 -4.92
C GLY A 333 2.85 -13.20 -5.56
N PHE A 334 3.50 -14.10 -4.84
CA PHE A 334 4.01 -15.38 -5.39
C PHE A 334 2.93 -16.23 -6.07
N ILE A 335 1.77 -16.42 -5.44
CA ILE A 335 0.71 -17.32 -5.94
C ILE A 335 0.16 -16.82 -7.28
N ALA A 336 -0.19 -15.52 -7.36
CA ALA A 336 -0.66 -14.91 -8.60
C ALA A 336 0.42 -14.96 -9.69
N SER A 337 1.67 -14.80 -9.29
CA SER A 337 2.84 -14.84 -10.17
C SER A 337 3.02 -16.21 -10.83
N VAL A 338 2.83 -17.31 -10.12
CA VAL A 338 2.88 -18.66 -10.71
C VAL A 338 1.82 -18.84 -11.80
N GLN A 339 0.61 -18.35 -11.58
CA GLN A 339 -0.46 -18.41 -12.57
C GLN A 339 -0.16 -17.53 -13.79
N ILE A 340 0.38 -16.34 -13.58
CA ILE A 340 0.83 -15.46 -14.67
C ILE A 340 1.93 -16.13 -15.48
N ALA A 341 2.90 -16.77 -14.84
CA ALA A 341 3.96 -17.50 -15.52
C ALA A 341 3.40 -18.63 -16.38
N SER A 342 2.46 -19.41 -15.85
CA SER A 342 1.80 -20.48 -16.61
C SER A 342 1.16 -19.94 -17.88
N ASP A 343 0.49 -18.80 -17.84
CA ASP A 343 -0.21 -18.29 -19.03
C ASP A 343 0.75 -17.63 -20.04
N LEU A 344 1.80 -16.97 -19.57
CA LEU A 344 2.78 -16.30 -20.43
C LEU A 344 3.73 -17.29 -21.14
N TYR A 345 4.03 -18.41 -20.49
CA TYR A 345 5.11 -19.32 -20.88
C TYR A 345 4.67 -20.77 -21.10
N ALA A 346 3.37 -21.10 -21.00
CA ALA A 346 2.90 -22.41 -21.40
C ALA A 346 3.13 -22.62 -22.90
N ASP A 347 3.77 -23.75 -23.25
CA ASP A 347 4.07 -24.14 -24.62
C ASP A 347 2.84 -24.00 -25.53
N VAL A 348 2.94 -23.14 -26.55
CA VAL A 348 2.06 -23.14 -27.74
C VAL A 348 2.46 -24.31 -28.68
N GLY A 349 2.95 -25.43 -28.13
CA GLY A 349 3.68 -26.45 -28.87
C GLY A 349 3.79 -27.84 -28.23
N MET A 350 2.83 -28.24 -27.40
CA MET A 350 2.58 -29.67 -27.12
C MET A 350 1.09 -30.02 -27.30
N LEU A 351 0.60 -29.84 -28.53
CA LEU A 351 -0.49 -30.63 -29.12
C LEU A 351 -0.20 -30.87 -30.60
#